data_AF-A0A2D5S5R0-F1
#
_entry.id   AF-A0A2D5S5R0-F1
#
_cell.length_a   1.000
_cell.length_b   1.000
_cell.length_c   1.000
_cell.angle_alpha   90.00
_cell.angle_beta   90.00
_cell.angle_gamma   90.00
#
_symmetry.space_group_name_H-M   'P 1'
#
loop_
_entity.id
_entity.type
_entity.pdbx_description
1 polymer ?
#
loop_
_entity_poly.entity_id
_entity_poly.type
_entity_poly.pdbx_seq_one_letter_code
_entity_poly.pdbx_strand_id
1 'polypeptide(L)'
;MTEANTTDERDPRLEQRIAQFENMTTADPKNEMAHFSLGNAYLQAGRAAEAAKCFEKVVELNADMSKAYQLAGEAMLDAGLEDRAVMVLEAGWKVAATRGDLLVRDGIGEKLESIGRTPPALSEEENATADELAASGSFICRRTGRTGTQLEGPPFKGPIGVWIQENISFQTWNDWIGQGTKVINELRLDFSREEDQESYDQHMREFLGIDDELREKLLEG
;
A
#
# COMPACT_ATOMS: atom_id res chain seq x y z
N MET A 1 -10.97 -43.69 19.27
CA MET A 1 -10.30 -42.47 19.74
C MET A 1 -9.05 -42.30 18.92
N THR A 2 -9.09 -41.45 17.90
CA THR A 2 -7.91 -41.02 17.14
C THR A 2 -7.66 -39.58 17.54
N GLU A 3 -6.63 -39.38 18.35
CA GLU A 3 -6.12 -38.05 18.68
C GLU A 3 -5.48 -37.47 17.41
N ALA A 4 -6.15 -36.48 16.82
CA ALA A 4 -5.54 -35.60 15.84
C ALA A 4 -4.61 -34.65 16.60
N ASN A 5 -3.33 -35.01 16.71
CA ASN A 5 -2.29 -34.11 17.17
C ASN A 5 -1.90 -33.20 15.99
N THR A 6 -2.67 -32.13 15.78
CA THR A 6 -2.27 -31.01 14.93
C THR A 6 -1.33 -30.13 15.72
N THR A 7 -0.03 -30.45 15.70
CA THR A 7 1.01 -29.47 16.05
C THR A 7 0.94 -28.33 15.04
N ASP A 8 0.34 -27.23 15.47
CA ASP A 8 0.41 -25.90 14.86
C ASP A 8 1.89 -25.47 14.85
N GLU A 9 2.63 -25.80 13.79
CA GLU A 9 4.04 -25.40 13.61
C GLU A 9 4.10 -23.90 13.27
N ARG A 10 3.99 -23.05 14.28
CA ARG A 10 4.25 -21.61 14.17
C ARG A 10 5.74 -21.38 13.92
N ASP A 11 6.10 -20.56 12.93
CA ASP A 11 7.51 -20.22 12.67
C ASP A 11 8.11 -19.53 13.91
N PRO A 12 9.09 -20.15 14.61
CA PRO A 12 9.65 -19.60 15.84
C PRO A 12 10.27 -18.21 15.65
N ARG A 13 10.76 -17.90 14.44
CA ARG A 13 11.32 -16.57 14.11
C ARG A 13 10.22 -15.53 14.03
N LEU A 14 9.04 -15.91 13.57
CA LEU A 14 7.89 -15.01 13.49
C LEU A 14 7.32 -14.71 14.87
N GLU A 15 7.19 -15.73 15.72
CA GLU A 15 6.79 -15.54 17.12
C GLU A 15 7.80 -14.69 17.91
N GLN A 16 9.11 -14.87 17.67
CA GLN A 16 10.12 -14.01 18.28
C GLN A 16 9.99 -12.55 17.84
N ARG A 17 9.71 -12.29 16.54
CA ARG A 17 9.48 -10.94 16.02
C ARG A 17 8.23 -10.30 16.64
N ILE A 18 7.15 -11.07 16.77
CA ILE A 18 5.93 -10.62 17.45
C ILE A 18 6.25 -10.21 18.89
N ALA A 19 6.91 -11.07 19.67
CA ALA A 19 7.26 -10.78 21.06
C ALA A 19 8.15 -9.52 21.19
N GLN A 20 9.06 -9.30 20.24
CA GLN A 20 9.87 -8.09 20.20
C GLN A 20 9.00 -6.83 20.03
N PHE A 21 8.08 -6.84 19.06
CA PHE A 21 7.21 -5.69 18.83
C PHE A 21 6.16 -5.50 19.95
N GLU A 22 5.65 -6.57 20.55
CA GLU A 22 4.80 -6.50 21.75
C GLU A 22 5.50 -5.77 22.89
N ASN A 23 6.77 -6.09 23.16
CA ASN A 23 7.58 -5.38 24.14
C ASN A 23 7.75 -3.90 23.80
N MET A 24 7.96 -3.57 22.51
CA MET A 24 8.07 -2.18 22.06
C MET A 24 6.76 -1.41 22.27
N THR A 25 5.61 -1.99 21.91
CA THR A 25 4.30 -1.36 22.12
C THR A 25 3.93 -1.25 23.61
N THR A 26 4.45 -2.14 24.45
CA THR A 26 4.29 -2.05 25.92
C THR A 26 5.17 -0.94 26.51
N ALA A 27 6.41 -0.83 26.04
CA ALA A 27 7.35 0.19 26.49
C ALA A 27 6.92 1.60 26.05
N ASP A 28 6.39 1.73 24.82
CA ASP A 28 5.82 2.96 24.30
C ASP A 28 4.48 2.69 23.58
N PRO A 29 3.35 2.79 24.31
CA PRO A 29 2.02 2.58 23.74
C PRO A 29 1.60 3.60 22.68
N LYS A 30 2.32 4.71 22.53
CA LYS A 30 2.04 5.76 21.55
C LYS A 30 2.93 5.69 20.32
N ASN A 31 3.84 4.71 20.23
CA ASN A 31 4.66 4.49 19.06
C ASN A 31 3.84 3.82 17.95
N GLU A 32 3.27 4.61 17.06
CA GLU A 32 2.44 4.15 15.95
C GLU A 32 3.20 3.20 15.02
N MET A 33 4.49 3.41 14.80
CA MET A 33 5.31 2.54 13.95
C MET A 33 5.58 1.17 14.58
N ALA A 34 5.66 1.09 15.92
CA ALA A 34 5.74 -0.18 16.63
C ALA A 34 4.44 -0.96 16.50
N HIS A 35 3.29 -0.31 16.66
CA HIS A 35 1.98 -0.92 16.41
C HIS A 35 1.81 -1.37 14.96
N PHE A 36 2.22 -0.55 13.99
CA PHE A 36 2.19 -0.90 12.57
C PHE A 36 3.05 -2.14 12.26
N SER A 37 4.25 -2.20 12.84
CA SER A 37 5.16 -3.35 12.66
C SER A 37 4.62 -4.62 13.32
N LEU A 38 4.01 -4.48 14.51
CA LEU A 38 3.36 -5.59 15.20
C LEU A 38 2.18 -6.13 14.39
N GLY A 39 1.34 -5.25 13.83
CA GLY A 39 0.21 -5.64 12.98
C GLY A 39 0.65 -6.44 11.75
N ASN A 40 1.71 -5.99 11.07
CA ASN A 40 2.29 -6.74 9.95
C ASN A 40 2.84 -8.11 10.36
N ALA A 41 3.46 -8.21 11.54
CA ALA A 41 3.95 -9.47 12.06
C ALA A 41 2.79 -10.45 12.37
N TYR A 42 1.69 -9.94 12.94
CA TYR A 42 0.49 -10.75 13.16
C TYR A 42 -0.17 -11.20 11.85
N LEU A 43 -0.26 -10.35 10.82
CA LEU A 43 -0.76 -10.77 9.50
C LEU A 43 0.09 -11.90 8.90
N GLN A 44 1.42 -11.78 8.97
CA GLN A 44 2.33 -12.84 8.51
C GLN A 44 2.11 -14.16 9.27
N ALA A 45 1.64 -14.09 10.53
CA ALA A 45 1.35 -15.25 11.36
C ALA A 45 -0.07 -15.79 11.20
N GLY A 46 -0.89 -15.23 10.29
CA GLY A 46 -2.30 -15.59 10.14
C GLY A 46 -3.19 -15.12 11.30
N ARG A 47 -2.69 -14.24 12.17
CA ARG A 47 -3.36 -13.71 13.35
C ARG A 47 -4.11 -12.42 13.03
N ALA A 48 -5.07 -12.53 12.11
CA ALA A 48 -5.75 -11.38 11.50
C ALA A 48 -6.49 -10.49 12.53
N ALA A 49 -7.12 -11.09 13.53
CA ALA A 49 -7.85 -10.35 14.56
C ALA A 49 -6.93 -9.49 15.44
N GLU A 50 -5.74 -10.00 15.79
CA GLU A 50 -4.73 -9.22 16.51
C GLU A 50 -4.11 -8.14 15.62
N ALA A 51 -3.84 -8.44 14.35
CA ALA A 51 -3.35 -7.46 13.40
C ALA A 51 -4.31 -6.27 13.25
N ALA A 52 -5.62 -6.55 13.14
CA ALA A 52 -6.65 -5.52 13.06
C ALA A 52 -6.57 -4.55 14.25
N LYS A 53 -6.45 -5.06 15.48
CA LYS A 53 -6.34 -4.21 16.69
C LYS A 53 -5.08 -3.34 16.67
N CYS A 54 -3.97 -3.87 16.18
CA CYS A 54 -2.74 -3.09 16.04
C CYS A 54 -2.91 -1.94 15.05
N PHE A 55 -3.51 -2.20 13.88
CA PHE A 55 -3.74 -1.15 12.89
C PHE A 55 -4.80 -0.13 13.32
N GLU A 56 -5.84 -0.55 14.05
CA GLU A 56 -6.76 0.37 14.71
C GLU A 56 -6.01 1.32 15.66
N LYS A 57 -5.03 0.81 16.40
CA LYS A 57 -4.20 1.64 17.26
C LYS A 57 -3.35 2.64 16.46
N VAL A 58 -2.85 2.25 15.29
CA VAL A 58 -2.16 3.19 14.39
C VAL A 58 -3.10 4.29 13.93
N VAL A 59 -4.34 3.96 13.56
CA VAL A 59 -5.38 4.93 13.17
C VAL A 59 -5.71 5.88 14.33
N GLU A 60 -5.83 5.38 15.56
CA GLU A 60 -6.06 6.22 16.74
C GLU A 60 -4.93 7.23 17.00
N LEU A 61 -3.68 6.81 16.76
CA LEU A 61 -2.49 7.64 17.01
C LEU A 61 -2.21 8.61 15.84
N ASN A 62 -2.51 8.17 14.62
CA ASN A 62 -2.28 8.90 13.39
C ASN A 62 -3.46 8.67 12.42
N ALA A 63 -4.49 9.50 12.57
CA ALA A 63 -5.69 9.45 11.74
C ALA A 63 -5.45 9.79 10.27
N ASP A 64 -4.27 10.34 9.94
CA ASP A 64 -3.86 10.73 8.59
C ASP A 64 -3.18 9.59 7.82
N MET A 65 -2.84 8.47 8.49
CA MET A 65 -2.16 7.34 7.86
C MET A 65 -3.17 6.45 7.14
N SER A 66 -3.58 6.83 5.92
CA SER A 66 -4.55 6.10 5.09
C SER A 66 -4.24 4.60 4.95
N LYS A 67 -2.94 4.24 4.88
CA LYS A 67 -2.52 2.83 4.76
C LYS A 67 -2.89 1.99 5.98
N ALA A 68 -2.95 2.58 7.17
CA ALA A 68 -3.36 1.88 8.38
C ALA A 68 -4.85 1.49 8.32
N TYR A 69 -5.72 2.34 7.75
CA TYR A 69 -7.13 1.98 7.53
C TYR A 69 -7.27 0.83 6.54
N GLN A 70 -6.51 0.86 5.42
CA GLN A 70 -6.52 -0.23 4.45
C GLN A 70 -6.15 -1.56 5.11
N LEU A 71 -5.02 -1.61 5.83
CA LEU A 71 -4.55 -2.83 6.48
C LEU A 71 -5.46 -3.28 7.63
N ALA A 72 -6.05 -2.34 8.39
CA ALA A 72 -7.04 -2.67 9.41
C ALA A 72 -8.29 -3.32 8.79
N GLY A 73 -8.81 -2.75 7.70
CA GLY A 73 -9.96 -3.29 6.98
C GLY A 73 -9.69 -4.67 6.38
N GLU A 74 -8.55 -4.85 5.71
CA GLU A 74 -8.12 -6.15 5.19
C GLU A 74 -7.99 -7.20 6.31
N ALA A 75 -7.31 -6.86 7.40
CA ALA A 75 -7.17 -7.75 8.56
C ALA A 75 -8.52 -8.09 9.21
N MET A 76 -9.47 -7.15 9.24
CA MET A 76 -10.82 -7.40 9.75
C MET A 76 -11.61 -8.35 8.86
N LEU A 77 -11.49 -8.23 7.53
CA LEU A 77 -12.12 -9.15 6.59
C LEU A 77 -11.56 -10.56 6.75
N ASP A 78 -10.24 -10.69 6.85
CA ASP A 78 -9.57 -11.97 7.10
C ASP A 78 -10.00 -12.59 8.45
N ALA A 79 -10.33 -11.75 9.44
CA ALA A 79 -10.86 -12.16 10.73
C ALA A 79 -12.39 -12.39 10.75
N GLY A 80 -13.10 -12.22 9.62
CA GLY A 80 -14.56 -12.36 9.52
C GLY A 80 -15.36 -11.23 10.18
N LEU A 81 -14.74 -10.07 10.42
CA LEU A 81 -15.33 -8.89 11.05
C LEU A 81 -15.83 -7.88 10.01
N GLU A 82 -16.65 -8.34 9.06
CA GLU A 82 -17.04 -7.56 7.87
C GLU A 82 -17.69 -6.21 8.21
N ASP A 83 -18.64 -6.17 9.15
CA ASP A 83 -19.33 -4.91 9.53
C ASP A 83 -18.34 -3.84 10.02
N ARG A 84 -17.32 -4.25 10.78
CA ARG A 84 -16.27 -3.33 11.24
C ARG A 84 -15.32 -2.95 10.11
N ALA A 85 -14.97 -3.91 9.26
CA ALA A 85 -14.13 -3.66 8.10
C ALA A 85 -14.74 -2.58 7.19
N VAL A 86 -16.04 -2.66 6.91
CA VAL A 86 -16.74 -1.66 6.09
C VAL A 86 -16.59 -0.26 6.69
N MET A 87 -16.87 -0.10 7.98
CA MET A 87 -16.74 1.21 8.65
C MET A 87 -15.31 1.78 8.55
N VAL A 88 -14.30 0.94 8.76
CA VAL A 88 -12.89 1.35 8.72
C VAL A 88 -12.41 1.65 7.30
N LEU A 89 -12.81 0.83 6.33
CA LEU A 89 -12.49 1.03 4.92
C LEU A 89 -13.16 2.29 4.37
N GLU A 90 -14.42 2.56 4.70
CA GLU A 90 -15.09 3.81 4.28
C GLU A 90 -14.42 5.06 4.84
N ALA A 91 -14.03 5.04 6.13
CA ALA A 91 -13.26 6.12 6.73
C ALA A 91 -11.89 6.28 6.04
N GLY A 92 -11.19 5.17 5.82
CA GLY A 92 -9.90 5.14 5.14
C GLY A 92 -9.95 5.62 3.70
N TRP A 93 -11.02 5.30 2.96
CA TRP A 93 -11.23 5.78 1.60
C TRP A 93 -11.31 7.30 1.55
N LYS A 94 -12.07 7.90 2.48
CA LYS A 94 -12.20 9.36 2.58
C LYS A 94 -10.88 10.02 2.94
N VAL A 95 -10.19 9.53 3.97
CA VAL A 95 -8.86 10.03 4.36
C VAL A 95 -7.87 9.91 3.20
N ALA A 96 -7.88 8.77 2.50
CA ALA A 96 -7.01 8.57 1.35
C ALA A 96 -7.33 9.55 0.22
N ALA A 97 -8.60 9.75 -0.11
CA ALA A 97 -8.99 10.62 -1.19
C ALA A 97 -8.71 12.11 -0.90
N THR A 98 -8.99 12.59 0.31
CA THR A 98 -8.75 13.99 0.70
C THR A 98 -7.27 14.35 0.77
N ARG A 99 -6.43 13.37 1.13
CA ARG A 99 -4.97 13.54 1.20
C ARG A 99 -4.26 13.27 -0.12
N GLY A 100 -5.01 12.94 -1.16
CA GLY A 100 -4.44 12.57 -2.45
C GLY A 100 -3.65 11.26 -2.38
N ASP A 101 -3.96 10.33 -1.49
CA ASP A 101 -3.36 9.00 -1.43
C ASP A 101 -4.06 8.01 -2.37
N LEU A 102 -4.17 8.35 -3.66
CA LEU A 102 -4.95 7.63 -4.68
C LEU A 102 -4.65 6.14 -4.77
N LEU A 103 -3.40 5.70 -4.58
CA LEU A 103 -3.09 4.26 -4.59
C LEU A 103 -3.76 3.52 -3.41
N VAL A 104 -3.69 4.11 -2.22
CA VAL A 104 -4.33 3.52 -1.03
C VAL A 104 -5.84 3.64 -1.14
N ARG A 105 -6.32 4.78 -1.65
CA ARG A 105 -7.72 5.01 -1.98
C ARG A 105 -8.18 3.85 -2.85
N ASP A 106 -7.69 3.72 -4.08
CA ASP A 106 -8.12 2.73 -5.06
C ASP A 106 -8.08 1.29 -4.49
N GLY A 107 -7.02 0.91 -3.77
CA GLY A 107 -6.94 -0.39 -3.11
C GLY A 107 -8.02 -0.63 -2.03
N ILE A 108 -8.39 0.39 -1.26
CA ILE A 108 -9.54 0.34 -0.35
C ILE A 108 -10.85 0.18 -1.14
N GLY A 109 -10.98 0.86 -2.28
CA GLY A 109 -12.19 0.79 -3.10
C GLY A 109 -12.41 -0.59 -3.70
N GLU A 110 -11.36 -1.18 -4.27
CA GLU A 110 -11.36 -2.57 -4.73
C GLU A 110 -11.76 -3.53 -3.59
N LYS A 111 -11.27 -3.27 -2.37
CA LYS A 111 -11.65 -4.08 -1.21
C LYS A 111 -13.13 -3.94 -0.87
N LEU A 112 -13.68 -2.73 -0.85
CA LEU A 112 -15.11 -2.48 -0.64
C LEU A 112 -15.95 -3.15 -1.73
N GLU A 113 -15.55 -3.02 -2.98
CA GLU A 113 -16.26 -3.64 -4.11
C GLU A 113 -16.25 -5.17 -4.03
N SER A 114 -15.14 -5.76 -3.60
CA SER A 114 -15.02 -7.22 -3.42
C SER A 114 -16.00 -7.80 -2.38
N ILE A 115 -16.48 -6.98 -1.44
CA ILE A 115 -17.49 -7.34 -0.43
C ILE A 115 -18.88 -6.76 -0.76
N GLY A 116 -19.09 -6.32 -2.00
CA GLY A 116 -20.38 -5.81 -2.47
C GLY A 116 -20.76 -4.46 -1.87
N ARG A 117 -19.78 -3.63 -1.51
CA ARG A 117 -19.96 -2.23 -1.11
C ARG A 117 -19.36 -1.31 -2.15
N THR A 118 -19.94 -0.12 -2.30
CA THR A 118 -19.40 0.92 -3.18
C THR A 118 -18.66 1.95 -2.36
N PRO A 119 -17.50 2.45 -2.80
CA PRO A 119 -16.79 3.51 -2.10
C PRO A 119 -17.69 4.72 -1.84
N PRO A 120 -17.63 5.33 -0.65
CA PRO A 120 -18.49 6.44 -0.30
C PRO A 120 -18.12 7.68 -1.11
N ALA A 121 -19.13 8.49 -1.44
CA ALA A 121 -18.90 9.82 -1.99
C ALA A 121 -18.26 10.73 -0.93
N LEU A 122 -17.35 11.61 -1.39
CA LEU A 122 -16.78 12.67 -0.56
C LEU A 122 -17.80 13.80 -0.36
N SER A 123 -17.77 14.42 0.81
CA SER A 123 -18.51 15.66 1.07
C SER A 123 -17.93 16.83 0.26
N GLU A 124 -18.66 17.94 0.17
CA GLU A 124 -18.17 19.17 -0.49
C GLU A 124 -16.86 19.68 0.14
N GLU A 125 -16.73 19.57 1.46
CA GLU A 125 -15.55 20.00 2.23
C GLU A 125 -14.34 19.07 1.97
N GLU A 126 -14.58 17.77 1.90
CA GLU A 126 -13.57 16.76 1.58
C GLU A 126 -13.05 16.94 0.14
N ASN A 127 -13.96 17.23 -0.81
CA ASN A 127 -13.58 17.56 -2.19
C ASN A 127 -12.77 18.86 -2.26
N ALA A 128 -13.19 19.91 -1.57
CA ALA A 128 -12.45 21.18 -1.54
C ALA A 128 -11.04 21.00 -0.97
N THR A 129 -10.89 20.19 0.08
CA THR A 129 -9.59 19.86 0.67
C THR A 129 -8.68 19.13 -0.33
N ALA A 130 -9.22 18.17 -1.08
CA ALA A 130 -8.49 17.47 -2.12
C ALA A 130 -8.04 18.43 -3.26
N ASP A 131 -8.93 19.32 -3.67
CA ASP A 131 -8.66 20.31 -4.73
C ASP A 131 -7.60 21.34 -4.30
N GLU A 132 -7.65 21.81 -3.05
CA GLU A 132 -6.64 22.73 -2.51
C GLU A 132 -5.25 22.08 -2.43
N LEU A 133 -5.17 20.82 -2.00
CA LEU A 133 -3.93 20.06 -2.01
C LEU A 133 -3.38 19.94 -3.43
N ALA A 134 -4.26 19.67 -4.39
CA ALA A 134 -3.91 19.61 -5.80
C ALA A 134 -3.45 20.97 -6.37
N ALA A 135 -3.96 22.08 -5.83
CA ALA A 135 -3.63 23.44 -6.25
C ALA A 135 -2.34 24.01 -5.60
N SER A 136 -1.77 23.35 -4.59
CA SER A 136 -0.67 23.85 -3.75
C SER A 136 0.68 24.09 -4.45
N GLY A 137 0.79 23.84 -5.76
CA GLY A 137 2.01 24.07 -6.55
C GLY A 137 3.18 23.11 -6.25
N SER A 138 2.96 22.14 -5.35
CA SER A 138 3.88 21.03 -5.12
C SER A 138 3.77 20.02 -6.26
N PHE A 139 4.86 19.33 -6.61
CA PHE A 139 4.81 18.28 -7.63
C PHE A 139 3.88 17.15 -7.15
N ILE A 140 2.87 16.83 -7.95
CA ILE A 140 1.89 15.80 -7.62
C ILE A 140 2.23 14.56 -8.41
N CYS A 141 2.50 13.46 -7.70
CA CYS A 141 2.71 12.17 -8.32
C CYS A 141 1.40 11.70 -8.95
N ARG A 142 1.35 11.52 -10.27
CA ARG A 142 0.19 11.00 -11.00
C ARG A 142 -0.24 9.62 -10.50
N ARG A 143 0.71 8.77 -10.10
CA ARG A 143 0.43 7.42 -9.63
C ARG A 143 -0.22 7.41 -8.25
N THR A 144 0.28 8.22 -7.34
CA THR A 144 -0.18 8.19 -5.94
C THR A 144 -1.13 9.32 -5.61
N GLY A 145 -1.20 10.39 -6.38
CA GLY A 145 -1.89 11.67 -6.11
C GLY A 145 -1.26 12.53 -5.03
N ARG A 146 -0.19 12.04 -4.39
CA ARG A 146 0.45 12.71 -3.26
C ARG A 146 1.38 13.80 -3.77
N THR A 147 1.50 14.87 -2.99
CA THR A 147 2.61 15.80 -3.13
C THR A 147 3.91 15.07 -2.86
N GLY A 148 4.88 15.20 -3.75
CA GLY A 148 6.18 14.57 -3.63
C GLY A 148 7.27 15.42 -4.24
N THR A 149 8.49 14.87 -4.23
CA THR A 149 9.63 15.51 -4.88
C THR A 149 9.69 15.05 -6.33
N GLN A 150 9.86 15.97 -7.27
CA GLN A 150 10.13 15.62 -8.66
C GLN A 150 11.49 14.93 -8.79
N LEU A 151 11.64 13.98 -9.72
CA LEU A 151 12.94 13.39 -10.02
C LEU A 151 13.88 14.42 -10.66
N GLU A 152 15.15 14.39 -10.29
CA GLU A 152 16.20 15.25 -10.88
C GLU A 152 16.38 15.02 -12.39
N GLY A 153 16.07 13.81 -12.87
CA GLY A 153 16.16 13.40 -14.27
C GLY A 153 15.41 12.09 -14.54
N PRO A 154 15.29 11.69 -15.81
CA PRO A 154 14.72 10.40 -16.19
C PRO A 154 15.50 9.24 -15.55
N PRO A 155 14.85 8.24 -14.94
CA PRO A 155 15.55 7.12 -14.32
C PRO A 155 16.29 6.23 -15.35
N PHE A 156 15.82 6.22 -16.59
CA PHE A 156 16.46 5.58 -17.73
C PHE A 156 16.11 6.32 -19.02
N LYS A 157 16.80 5.98 -20.11
CA LYS A 157 16.61 6.63 -21.41
C LYS A 157 15.32 6.16 -22.09
N GLY A 158 14.67 7.07 -22.81
CA GLY A 158 13.48 6.79 -23.60
C GLY A 158 12.24 7.54 -23.10
N PRO A 159 11.14 7.49 -23.86
CA PRO A 159 9.95 8.29 -23.57
C PRO A 159 9.26 7.89 -22.27
N ILE A 160 9.29 6.60 -21.92
CA ILE A 160 8.77 6.12 -20.63
C ILE A 160 9.57 6.72 -19.46
N GLY A 161 10.90 6.78 -19.56
CA GLY A 161 11.74 7.39 -18.53
C GLY A 161 11.45 8.88 -18.34
N VAL A 162 11.27 9.61 -19.44
CA VAL A 162 10.87 11.03 -19.40
C VAL A 162 9.49 11.19 -18.75
N TRP A 163 8.53 10.36 -19.15
CA TRP A 163 7.20 10.38 -18.56
C TRP A 163 7.23 10.12 -17.05
N ILE A 164 8.04 9.16 -16.59
CA ILE A 164 8.21 8.86 -15.17
C ILE A 164 8.75 10.09 -14.43
N GLN A 165 9.76 10.79 -14.97
CA GLN A 165 10.28 12.01 -14.35
C GLN A 165 9.20 13.10 -14.21
N GLU A 166 8.35 13.26 -15.22
CA GLU A 166 7.34 14.31 -15.29
C GLU A 166 6.08 13.99 -14.48
N ASN A 167 5.81 12.71 -14.20
CA ASN A 167 4.53 12.27 -13.67
C ASN A 167 4.65 11.48 -12.35
N ILE A 168 5.81 10.93 -12.01
CA ILE A 168 6.00 10.10 -10.82
C ILE A 168 6.92 10.82 -9.84
N SER A 169 6.58 10.78 -8.54
CA SER A 169 7.46 11.38 -7.53
C SER A 169 8.64 10.47 -7.21
N PHE A 170 9.72 11.07 -6.73
CA PHE A 170 10.91 10.36 -6.26
C PHE A 170 10.57 9.30 -5.21
N GLN A 171 9.62 9.58 -4.31
CA GLN A 171 9.17 8.64 -3.29
C GLN A 171 8.50 7.40 -3.92
N THR A 172 7.56 7.62 -4.86
CA THR A 172 6.89 6.51 -5.56
C THR A 172 7.86 5.71 -6.41
N TRP A 173 8.85 6.37 -7.03
CA TRP A 173 9.92 5.69 -7.75
C TRP A 173 10.77 4.81 -6.82
N ASN A 174 11.15 5.31 -5.64
CA ASN A 174 11.89 4.49 -4.66
C ASN A 174 11.09 3.31 -4.12
N ASP A 175 9.77 3.47 -3.92
CA ASP A 175 8.89 2.36 -3.54
C ASP A 175 8.91 1.27 -4.63
N TRP A 176 8.87 1.67 -5.91
CA TRP A 176 9.05 0.74 -7.03
C TRP A 176 10.41 0.04 -6.96
N ILE A 177 11.53 0.74 -6.74
CA ILE A 177 12.85 0.09 -6.65
C ILE A 177 12.88 -1.00 -5.57
N GLY A 178 12.26 -0.74 -4.41
CA GLY A 178 12.10 -1.73 -3.36
C GLY A 178 11.26 -2.93 -3.78
N GLN A 179 10.14 -2.71 -4.47
CA GLN A 179 9.27 -3.76 -4.98
C GLN A 179 9.92 -4.55 -6.13
N GLY A 180 10.58 -3.87 -7.06
CA GLY A 180 11.32 -4.45 -8.17
C GLY A 180 12.41 -5.41 -7.68
N THR A 181 13.10 -5.08 -6.58
CA THR A 181 14.05 -6.02 -5.95
C THR A 181 13.40 -7.35 -5.56
N LYS A 182 12.15 -7.33 -5.07
CA LYS A 182 11.41 -8.55 -4.76
C LYS A 182 11.02 -9.31 -6.03
N VAL A 183 10.53 -8.61 -7.04
CA VAL A 183 10.18 -9.19 -8.35
C VAL A 183 11.39 -9.93 -8.95
N ILE A 184 12.58 -9.32 -8.92
CA ILE A 184 13.83 -9.95 -9.38
C ILE A 184 14.10 -11.25 -8.63
N ASN A 185 13.99 -11.23 -7.31
CA ASN A 185 14.29 -12.39 -6.47
C ASN A 185 13.24 -13.51 -6.60
N GLU A 186 11.96 -13.15 -6.66
CA GLU A 186 10.83 -14.08 -6.73
C GLU A 186 10.76 -14.77 -8.09
N LEU A 187 10.95 -14.02 -9.17
CA LEU A 187 10.93 -14.55 -10.55
C LEU A 187 12.29 -15.06 -11.02
N ARG A 188 13.36 -14.83 -10.24
CA ARG A 188 14.76 -15.18 -10.56
C ARG A 188 15.21 -14.62 -11.91
N LEU A 189 14.92 -13.34 -12.12
CA LEU A 189 15.18 -12.66 -13.39
C LEU A 189 16.69 -12.57 -13.69
N ASP A 190 17.08 -12.90 -14.91
CA ASP A 190 18.43 -12.75 -15.45
C ASP A 190 18.44 -11.63 -16.50
N PHE A 191 19.04 -10.50 -16.14
CA PHE A 191 19.06 -9.29 -16.97
C PHE A 191 19.96 -9.42 -18.21
N SER A 192 20.64 -10.54 -18.42
CA SER A 192 21.25 -10.86 -19.71
C SER A 192 20.22 -11.28 -20.77
N ARG A 193 19.00 -11.65 -20.36
CA ARG A 193 17.91 -12.12 -21.23
C ARG A 193 16.90 -10.99 -21.46
N GLU A 194 16.56 -10.74 -22.72
CA GLU A 194 15.59 -9.70 -23.09
C GLU A 194 14.19 -9.97 -22.51
N GLU A 195 13.78 -11.25 -22.45
CA GLU A 195 12.49 -11.67 -21.88
C GLU A 195 12.36 -11.28 -20.39
N ASP A 196 13.43 -11.44 -19.62
CA ASP A 196 13.44 -11.14 -18.19
C ASP A 196 13.48 -9.62 -17.94
N GLN A 197 14.15 -8.87 -18.82
CA GLN A 197 14.10 -7.39 -18.82
C GLN A 197 12.69 -6.88 -19.12
N GLU A 198 12.02 -7.41 -20.15
CA GLU A 198 10.64 -7.02 -20.48
C GLU A 198 9.67 -7.42 -19.36
N SER A 199 9.88 -8.57 -18.71
CA SER A 199 9.09 -8.98 -17.55
C SER A 199 9.25 -7.98 -16.39
N TYR A 200 10.47 -7.55 -16.09
CA TYR A 200 10.69 -6.53 -15.05
C TYR A 200 10.02 -5.20 -15.41
N ASP A 201 10.17 -4.77 -16.66
CA ASP A 201 9.58 -3.52 -17.16
C ASP A 201 8.05 -3.59 -17.18
N GLN A 202 7.46 -4.75 -17.43
CA GLN A 202 6.02 -4.94 -17.31
C GLN A 202 5.54 -4.69 -15.88
N HIS A 203 6.16 -5.33 -14.89
CA HIS A 203 5.78 -5.13 -13.48
C HIS A 203 5.99 -3.68 -13.02
N MET A 204 7.02 -3.01 -13.56
CA MET A 204 7.28 -1.59 -13.32
C MET A 204 6.16 -0.72 -13.86
N ARG A 205 5.75 -0.95 -15.11
CA ARG A 205 4.65 -0.22 -15.76
C ARG A 205 3.33 -0.43 -15.00
N GLU A 206 3.00 -1.67 -14.67
CA GLU A 206 1.82 -2.02 -13.88
C GLU A 206 1.83 -1.31 -12.51
N PHE A 207 2.97 -1.35 -11.81
CA PHE A 207 3.12 -0.67 -10.52
C PHE A 207 2.92 0.85 -10.64
N LEU A 208 3.45 1.46 -11.71
CA LEU A 208 3.37 2.91 -11.95
C LEU A 208 2.07 3.36 -12.62
N GLY A 209 1.15 2.42 -12.92
CA GLY A 209 -0.12 2.73 -13.58
C GLY A 209 0.04 3.15 -15.03
N ILE A 210 1.07 2.64 -15.72
CA ILE A 210 1.27 2.79 -17.15
C ILE A 210 0.62 1.59 -17.84
N ASP A 211 -0.64 1.76 -18.25
CA ASP A 211 -1.36 0.75 -19.03
C ASP A 211 -0.80 0.63 -20.46
N ASP A 212 -1.22 -0.41 -21.17
CA ASP A 212 -0.75 -0.67 -22.54
C ASP A 212 -1.10 0.47 -23.51
N GLU A 213 -2.26 1.11 -23.34
CA GLU A 213 -2.69 2.23 -24.18
C GLU A 213 -1.77 3.45 -23.97
N LEU A 214 -1.44 3.78 -22.73
CA LEU A 214 -0.52 4.85 -22.39
C LEU A 214 0.89 4.51 -22.87
N ARG A 215 1.35 3.27 -22.67
CA ARG A 215 2.65 2.81 -23.16
C ARG A 215 2.78 2.98 -24.66
N GLU A 216 1.81 2.54 -25.45
CA GLU A 216 1.81 2.70 -26.91
C GLU A 216 1.93 4.17 -27.30
N LYS A 217 1.09 5.04 -26.72
CA LYS A 217 1.15 6.49 -26.96
C LYS A 217 2.50 7.11 -26.62
N LEU A 218 3.17 6.64 -25.57
CA LEU A 218 4.50 7.13 -25.19
C LEU A 218 5.59 6.67 -26.17
N LEU A 219 5.46 5.48 -26.75
CA LEU A 219 6.45 4.95 -27.70
C LEU A 219 6.26 5.48 -29.12
N GLU A 220 5.07 5.97 -29.46
CA GLU A 220 4.75 6.56 -30.77
C GLU A 220 5.15 8.05 -30.90
N GLY A 221 5.49 8.72 -29.78
CA GLY A 221 5.87 10.14 -29.72
C GLY A 221 7.37 10.38 -29.67
#